data_AF-A0A2G8K492-F1
#
_entry.id   AF-A0A2G8K492-F1
#
_cell.length_a   1.000
_cell.length_b   1.000
_cell.length_c   1.000
_cell.angle_alpha   90.00
_cell.angle_beta   90.00
_cell.angle_gamma   90.00
#
_symmetry.space_group_name_H-M   'P 1'
#
loop_
_entity.id
_entity.type
_entity.pdbx_description
1 polymer ?
#
loop_
_entity_poly.entity_id
_entity_poly.type
_entity_poly.pdbx_seq_one_letter_code
_entity_poly.pdbx_strand_id
1 'polypeptide(L)'
;MILLVGQYSTVFPDTNDVLNSITIVDTPGILSGEKQRLDRGYDFVGVLEWFAERADRIILLFDAHKLDISDEFRRSIEALKGHDDKIRIVLNKSDMVDHQQLMRVYGALMWSLGKVLQTPEVTRVYIGSFWDKPLQHDHNRKLFEDEAKDLFKDLQCLPRNAALRKLNDLIKRARLAKVHAYIISTLQKNMPSMFGKDSKKNQLIQNLHETYREVEKEHGISPGDFPPLGKMRELLKEHDFTKFHQLRPRLISKVDNMLATGMTKLMQMIPQEEELMKTEHVIRGGAFHHTDNSPFAGGEGEGADYGKGELTDWVVNEKIDQYESEFVKLSPIDGKISGATAKKEMVKSKLPNTVLGRIWKLSDVDKDGKLDLEEWGLARHLIEIKLNQNELPLELPPHLIPPSKREFSE
;
A
#
# COMPACT_ATOMS: atom_id res chain seq x y z
N MET A 1 -12.38 1.25 4.19
CA MET A 1 -12.54 2.50 3.39
C MET A 1 -11.91 2.27 2.02
N ILE A 2 -12.42 2.88 0.95
CA ILE A 2 -11.78 2.82 -0.37
C ILE A 2 -11.29 4.22 -0.73
N LEU A 3 -10.02 4.38 -1.06
CA LEU A 3 -9.52 5.61 -1.67
C LEU A 3 -9.24 5.36 -3.14
N LEU A 4 -9.67 6.28 -3.98
CA LEU A 4 -9.44 6.23 -5.41
C LEU A 4 -8.47 7.33 -5.77
N VAL A 5 -7.35 6.95 -6.38
CA VAL A 5 -6.31 7.91 -6.78
C VAL A 5 -6.30 7.97 -8.28
N GLY A 6 -6.37 9.19 -8.83
CA GLY A 6 -6.29 9.39 -10.27
C GLY A 6 -5.81 10.78 -10.64
N GLN A 7 -5.36 10.96 -11.88
CA GLN A 7 -5.03 12.29 -12.40
C GLN A 7 -6.26 12.95 -12.99
N TYR A 8 -6.91 13.83 -12.23
CA TYR A 8 -8.02 14.63 -12.72
C TYR A 8 -7.62 16.11 -12.74
N SER A 9 -7.91 16.79 -13.86
CA SER A 9 -7.75 18.24 -13.97
C SER A 9 -8.89 18.94 -13.24
N THR A 10 -8.90 18.87 -11.92
CA THR A 10 -9.76 19.69 -11.07
C THR A 10 -8.89 20.71 -10.38
N VAL A 11 -9.07 21.98 -10.74
CA VAL A 11 -8.40 23.11 -10.10
C VAL A 11 -9.05 23.28 -8.72
N PHE A 12 -8.43 22.69 -7.70
CA PHE A 12 -8.76 23.02 -6.32
C PHE A 12 -8.02 24.33 -5.96
N PRO A 13 -8.66 25.25 -5.23
CA PRO A 13 -8.09 26.55 -4.89
C PRO A 13 -6.93 26.49 -3.88
N ASP A 14 -6.64 25.32 -3.31
CA ASP A 14 -5.60 25.14 -2.30
C ASP A 14 -4.25 24.77 -2.92
N THR A 15 -3.22 25.51 -2.54
CA THR A 15 -1.81 25.39 -2.95
C THR A 15 -1.15 24.14 -2.36
N ASN A 16 -1.58 22.94 -2.74
CA ASN A 16 -0.96 21.69 -2.31
C ASN A 16 -0.21 21.02 -3.47
N ASP A 17 1.11 20.87 -3.32
CA ASP A 17 2.00 20.30 -4.35
C ASP A 17 1.64 18.85 -4.74
N VAL A 18 1.05 18.09 -3.81
CA VAL A 18 0.56 16.73 -4.10
C VAL A 18 -0.61 16.79 -5.05
N LEU A 19 -1.53 17.73 -4.83
CA LEU A 19 -2.74 17.92 -5.64
C LEU A 19 -2.45 18.47 -7.04
N ASN A 20 -1.28 19.07 -7.24
CA ASN A 20 -0.80 19.44 -8.58
C ASN A 20 -0.45 18.20 -9.44
N SER A 21 -0.18 17.06 -8.81
CA SER A 21 0.30 15.85 -9.49
C SER A 21 -0.75 14.73 -9.57
N ILE A 22 -1.58 14.59 -8.52
CA ILE A 22 -2.63 13.57 -8.40
C ILE A 22 -3.87 14.14 -7.72
N THR A 23 -5.02 13.52 -7.97
CA THR A 23 -6.26 13.78 -7.26
C THR A 23 -6.63 12.55 -6.44
N ILE A 24 -7.01 12.77 -5.19
CA ILE A 24 -7.48 11.72 -4.28
C ILE A 24 -8.98 11.91 -4.13
N VAL A 25 -9.73 10.84 -4.38
CA VAL A 25 -11.17 10.78 -4.17
C VAL A 25 -11.42 9.89 -2.96
N ASP A 26 -11.89 10.52 -1.89
CA ASP A 26 -12.34 9.81 -0.70
C ASP A 26 -13.77 9.28 -0.91
N THR A 27 -14.01 8.03 -0.51
CA THR A 27 -15.32 7.39 -0.69
C THR A 27 -16.02 7.22 0.65
N PRO A 28 -17.36 7.24 0.68
CA PRO A 28 -18.11 6.93 1.89
C PRO A 28 -17.69 5.58 2.49
N GLY A 29 -17.59 5.53 3.82
CA GLY A 29 -17.25 4.30 4.54
C GLY A 29 -18.12 3.12 4.11
N ILE A 30 -17.50 1.94 3.97
CA ILE A 30 -18.24 0.70 3.73
C ILE A 30 -18.92 0.30 5.04
N LEU A 31 -20.22 0.05 4.98
CA LEU A 31 -21.04 -0.28 6.14
C LEU A 31 -20.67 -1.69 6.61
N SER A 32 -20.60 -1.87 7.92
CA SER A 32 -20.35 -3.16 8.56
C SER A 32 -21.48 -3.52 9.52
N GLY A 33 -21.83 -4.81 9.55
CA GLY A 33 -22.86 -5.37 10.42
C GLY A 33 -24.31 -5.35 9.89
N GLU A 34 -25.18 -6.10 10.56
CA GLU A 34 -26.59 -6.33 10.16
C GLU A 34 -27.52 -5.13 10.35
N LYS A 35 -27.14 -4.14 11.19
CA LYS A 35 -27.98 -2.98 11.54
C LYS A 35 -27.95 -1.85 10.50
N GLN A 36 -27.08 -1.94 9.49
CA GLN A 36 -26.93 -0.95 8.43
C GLN A 36 -27.35 -1.50 7.05
N ARG A 37 -28.35 -2.38 7.00
CA ARG A 37 -29.08 -2.75 5.76
C ARG A 37 -29.96 -1.59 5.21
N LEU A 38 -29.65 -0.34 5.57
CA LEU A 38 -30.31 0.81 4.98
C LEU A 38 -29.73 0.99 3.59
N ASP A 39 -30.59 0.82 2.60
CA ASP A 39 -30.29 1.06 1.19
C ASP A 39 -29.68 2.46 1.06
N ARG A 40 -28.49 2.58 0.48
CA ARG A 40 -27.70 3.84 0.44
C ARG A 40 -28.42 4.96 -0.31
N GLY A 41 -29.57 4.68 -0.93
CA GLY A 41 -30.31 5.59 -1.81
C GLY A 41 -29.68 5.71 -3.20
N TYR A 42 -28.60 4.98 -3.46
CA TYR A 42 -27.89 4.93 -4.74
C TYR A 42 -27.13 3.60 -4.87
N ASP A 43 -26.80 3.23 -6.11
CA ASP A 43 -26.03 2.03 -6.41
C ASP A 43 -24.53 2.26 -6.13
N PHE A 44 -24.10 1.95 -4.90
CA PHE A 44 -22.71 2.09 -4.48
C PHE A 44 -21.76 1.18 -5.26
N VAL A 45 -22.20 -0.03 -5.60
CA VAL A 45 -21.40 -1.00 -6.36
C VAL A 45 -21.16 -0.48 -7.77
N GLY A 46 -22.20 -0.02 -8.46
CA GLY A 46 -22.08 0.57 -9.80
C GLY A 46 -21.19 1.81 -9.83
N VAL A 47 -21.22 2.65 -8.78
CA VAL A 47 -20.30 3.79 -8.66
C VAL A 47 -18.84 3.32 -8.51
N LEU A 48 -18.59 2.30 -7.69
CA LEU A 48 -17.25 1.72 -7.56
C LEU A 48 -16.74 1.12 -8.87
N GLU A 49 -17.57 0.38 -9.62
CA GLU A 49 -17.21 -0.11 -10.97
C GLU A 49 -16.81 1.05 -11.88
N TRP A 50 -17.61 2.12 -11.90
CA TRP A 50 -17.35 3.30 -12.73
C TRP A 50 -16.01 3.96 -12.40
N PHE A 51 -15.65 4.03 -11.11
CA PHE A 51 -14.36 4.55 -10.69
C PHE A 51 -13.22 3.58 -10.98
N ALA A 52 -13.40 2.27 -10.81
CA ALA A 52 -12.36 1.28 -11.07
C ALA A 52 -11.85 1.31 -12.53
N GLU A 53 -12.77 1.58 -13.46
CA GLU A 53 -12.45 1.79 -14.88
C GLU A 53 -11.53 2.99 -15.12
N ARG A 54 -11.60 4.04 -14.29
CA ARG A 54 -10.95 5.35 -14.53
C ARG A 54 -9.81 5.67 -13.58
N ALA A 55 -9.84 5.11 -12.38
CA ALA A 55 -8.82 5.35 -11.37
C ALA A 55 -7.48 4.75 -11.81
N ASP A 56 -6.42 5.41 -11.38
CA ASP A 56 -5.05 4.99 -11.59
C ASP A 56 -4.62 3.98 -10.51
N ARG A 57 -5.10 4.18 -9.27
CA ARG A 57 -4.92 3.27 -8.13
C ARG A 57 -6.17 3.21 -7.25
N ILE A 58 -6.39 2.05 -6.64
CA ILE A 58 -7.48 1.79 -5.71
C ILE A 58 -6.86 1.29 -4.40
N ILE A 59 -7.00 2.05 -3.32
CA ILE A 59 -6.46 1.70 -2.01
C ILE A 59 -7.60 1.16 -1.14
N LEU A 60 -7.51 -0.11 -0.75
CA LEU A 60 -8.42 -0.75 0.19
C LEU A 60 -7.83 -0.69 1.59
N LEU A 61 -8.47 0.07 2.48
CA LEU A 61 -8.02 0.27 3.85
C LEU A 61 -8.77 -0.64 4.82
N PHE A 62 -8.01 -1.42 5.59
CA PHE A 62 -8.44 -2.26 6.70
C PHE A 62 -7.85 -1.74 8.01
N ASP A 63 -8.59 -1.88 9.10
CA ASP A 63 -8.14 -1.49 10.44
C ASP A 63 -7.65 -2.74 11.18
N ALA A 64 -6.38 -2.75 11.63
CA ALA A 64 -5.78 -3.89 12.31
C ALA A 64 -6.43 -4.19 13.67
N HIS A 65 -6.97 -3.17 14.34
CA HIS A 65 -7.62 -3.32 15.64
C HIS A 65 -9.06 -3.85 15.50
N LYS A 66 -9.74 -3.54 14.39
CA LYS A 66 -11.13 -3.94 14.13
C LYS A 66 -11.30 -4.50 12.72
N LEU A 67 -10.60 -5.61 12.45
CA LEU A 67 -10.71 -6.28 11.16
C LEU A 67 -12.12 -6.88 11.01
N ASP A 68 -12.92 -6.29 10.11
CA ASP A 68 -14.22 -6.81 9.70
C ASP A 68 -14.36 -6.72 8.18
N ILE A 69 -14.79 -7.81 7.57
CA ILE A 69 -15.02 -7.93 6.12
C ILE A 69 -16.49 -8.23 5.92
N SER A 70 -17.29 -7.18 5.89
CA SER A 70 -18.74 -7.25 5.74
C SER A 70 -19.16 -7.74 4.34
N ASP A 71 -20.42 -8.15 4.21
CA ASP A 71 -21.00 -8.54 2.90
C ASP A 71 -21.00 -7.39 1.89
N GLU A 72 -21.15 -6.14 2.34
CA GLU A 72 -21.01 -4.98 1.46
C GLU A 72 -19.56 -4.79 1.00
N PHE A 73 -18.58 -5.04 1.87
CA PHE A 73 -17.17 -4.99 1.50
C PHE A 73 -16.82 -6.07 0.48
N ARG A 74 -17.32 -7.30 0.68
CA ARG A 74 -17.17 -8.40 -0.29
C ARG A 74 -17.73 -8.02 -1.66
N ARG A 75 -18.97 -7.52 -1.72
CA ARG A 75 -19.59 -7.04 -2.97
C ARG A 75 -18.79 -5.89 -3.61
N SER A 76 -18.22 -5.01 -2.78
CA SER A 76 -17.37 -3.92 -3.25
C SER A 76 -16.09 -4.44 -3.91
N ILE A 77 -15.41 -5.43 -3.32
CA ILE A 77 -14.23 -6.07 -3.95
C ILE A 77 -14.63 -6.79 -5.24
N GLU A 78 -15.76 -7.50 -5.24
CA GLU A 78 -16.26 -8.20 -6.44
C GLU A 78 -16.51 -7.23 -7.60
N ALA A 79 -16.94 -6.00 -7.32
CA ALA A 79 -17.08 -4.91 -8.29
C ALA A 79 -15.75 -4.47 -8.93
N LEU A 80 -14.62 -4.70 -8.23
CA LEU A 80 -13.28 -4.34 -8.69
C LEU A 80 -12.61 -5.46 -9.53
N LYS A 81 -13.31 -6.58 -9.75
CA LYS A 81 -12.77 -7.73 -10.48
C LYS A 81 -12.31 -7.33 -11.88
N GLY A 82 -11.09 -7.74 -12.27
CA GLY A 82 -10.49 -7.37 -13.55
C GLY A 82 -9.68 -6.07 -13.53
N HIS A 83 -9.69 -5.38 -12.38
CA HIS A 83 -8.85 -4.23 -12.06
C HIS A 83 -7.88 -4.53 -10.91
N ASP A 84 -7.58 -5.82 -10.67
CA ASP A 84 -6.75 -6.31 -9.57
C ASP A 84 -5.34 -5.68 -9.56
N ASP A 85 -4.80 -5.35 -10.74
CA ASP A 85 -3.51 -4.67 -10.91
C ASP A 85 -3.46 -3.26 -10.31
N LYS A 86 -4.62 -2.60 -10.19
CA LYS A 86 -4.79 -1.26 -9.62
C LYS A 86 -4.95 -1.29 -8.10
N ILE A 87 -5.22 -2.45 -7.51
CA ILE A 87 -5.53 -2.59 -6.08
C ILE A 87 -4.25 -2.55 -5.24
N ARG A 88 -4.28 -1.77 -4.16
CA ARG A 88 -3.29 -1.76 -3.08
C ARG A 88 -4.04 -1.93 -1.78
N ILE A 89 -3.60 -2.85 -0.94
CA ILE A 89 -4.27 -3.15 0.32
C ILE A 89 -3.45 -2.55 1.44
N VAL A 90 -4.07 -1.79 2.32
CA VAL A 90 -3.39 -1.15 3.46
C VAL A 90 -4.02 -1.66 4.74
N LEU A 91 -3.22 -2.32 5.57
CA LEU A 91 -3.58 -2.68 6.93
C LEU A 91 -3.12 -1.54 7.85
N ASN A 92 -4.05 -0.63 8.11
CA ASN A 92 -3.83 0.61 8.87
C ASN A 92 -4.00 0.38 10.38
N LYS A 93 -3.45 1.30 11.18
CA LYS A 93 -3.44 1.26 12.65
C LYS A 93 -2.80 -0.02 13.20
N SER A 94 -1.79 -0.51 12.50
CA SER A 94 -1.07 -1.73 12.88
C SER A 94 -0.29 -1.60 14.18
N ASP A 95 -0.02 -0.37 14.62
CA ASP A 95 0.60 -0.05 15.91
C ASP A 95 -0.35 -0.17 17.12
N MET A 96 -1.66 -0.31 16.91
CA MET A 96 -2.66 -0.48 17.98
C MET A 96 -2.76 -1.92 18.51
N VAL A 97 -1.96 -2.84 17.94
CA VAL A 97 -1.94 -4.26 18.29
C VAL A 97 -0.51 -4.73 18.47
N ASP A 98 -0.29 -5.73 19.32
CA ASP A 98 1.04 -6.31 19.51
C ASP A 98 1.49 -7.11 18.27
N HIS A 99 2.77 -7.51 18.24
CA HIS A 99 3.34 -8.25 17.11
C HIS A 99 2.61 -9.57 16.82
N GLN A 100 2.21 -10.34 17.85
CA GLN A 100 1.55 -11.64 17.63
C GLN A 100 0.13 -11.47 17.09
N GLN A 101 -0.60 -10.50 17.63
CA GLN A 101 -1.93 -10.13 17.18
C GLN A 101 -1.87 -9.59 15.75
N LEU A 102 -0.88 -8.75 15.42
CA LEU A 102 -0.67 -8.25 14.07
C LEU A 102 -0.52 -9.40 13.05
N MET A 103 0.30 -10.41 13.36
CA MET A 103 0.48 -11.58 12.49
C MET A 103 -0.82 -12.39 12.33
N ARG A 104 -1.62 -12.51 13.39
CA ARG A 104 -2.94 -13.17 13.32
C ARG A 104 -3.93 -12.40 12.46
N VAL A 105 -3.99 -11.08 12.63
CA VAL A 105 -4.87 -10.19 11.85
C VAL A 105 -4.48 -10.19 10.38
N TYR A 106 -3.17 -10.08 10.10
CA TYR A 106 -2.63 -10.17 8.75
C TYR A 106 -2.99 -11.50 8.07
N GLY A 107 -2.78 -12.62 8.76
CA GLY A 107 -3.16 -13.95 8.26
C GLY A 107 -4.66 -14.08 7.98
N ALA A 108 -5.51 -13.57 8.89
CA ALA A 108 -6.96 -13.57 8.72
C ALA A 108 -7.43 -12.72 7.52
N LEU A 109 -6.79 -11.56 7.31
CA LEU A 109 -7.03 -10.69 6.16
C LEU A 109 -6.69 -11.41 4.86
N MET A 110 -5.48 -11.96 4.75
CA MET A 110 -5.02 -12.67 3.54
C MET A 110 -5.90 -13.87 3.20
N TRP A 111 -6.27 -14.67 4.22
CA TRP A 111 -7.20 -15.78 4.05
C TRP A 111 -8.56 -15.34 3.49
N SER A 112 -9.08 -14.22 3.99
CA SER A 112 -10.37 -13.70 3.56
C SER A 112 -10.32 -13.10 2.17
N LEU A 113 -9.27 -12.34 1.84
CA LEU A 113 -9.03 -11.79 0.51
C LEU A 113 -8.85 -12.88 -0.54
N GLY A 114 -8.12 -13.95 -0.22
CA GLY A 114 -7.94 -15.09 -1.12
C GLY A 114 -9.26 -15.75 -1.54
N LYS A 115 -10.28 -15.73 -0.67
CA LYS A 115 -11.64 -16.21 -1.00
C LYS A 115 -12.43 -15.25 -1.90
N VAL A 116 -12.14 -13.95 -1.83
CA VAL A 116 -12.94 -12.91 -2.50
C VAL A 116 -12.35 -12.55 -3.85
N LEU A 117 -11.04 -12.29 -3.94
CA LEU A 117 -10.38 -11.81 -5.15
C LEU A 117 -10.30 -12.90 -6.24
N GLN A 118 -10.29 -14.18 -5.86
CA GLN A 118 -10.30 -15.32 -6.81
C GLN A 118 -9.21 -15.24 -7.90
N THR A 119 -8.09 -14.57 -7.62
CA THR A 119 -6.92 -14.51 -8.48
C THR A 119 -5.83 -15.43 -7.91
N PRO A 120 -5.04 -16.11 -8.77
CA PRO A 120 -3.90 -16.90 -8.32
C PRO A 120 -2.74 -16.02 -7.80
N GLU A 121 -2.76 -14.73 -8.10
CA GLU A 121 -1.73 -13.78 -7.69
C GLU A 121 -2.02 -13.20 -6.30
N VAL A 122 -1.01 -13.19 -5.44
CA VAL A 122 -1.12 -12.67 -4.08
C VAL A 122 -1.05 -11.14 -4.12
N THR A 123 -2.09 -10.46 -3.67
CA THR A 123 -2.11 -8.99 -3.59
C THR A 123 -1.17 -8.48 -2.50
N ARG A 124 -0.37 -7.46 -2.82
CA ARG A 124 0.50 -6.77 -1.85
C ARG A 124 -0.34 -6.03 -0.79
N VAL A 125 -0.01 -6.27 0.47
CA VAL A 125 -0.56 -5.56 1.63
C VAL A 125 0.54 -4.70 2.25
N TYR A 126 0.24 -3.42 2.49
CA TYR A 126 1.10 -2.48 3.19
C TYR A 126 0.67 -2.38 4.64
N ILE A 127 1.59 -2.66 5.55
CA ILE A 127 1.31 -2.73 7.00
C ILE A 127 1.87 -1.49 7.66
N GLY A 128 1.03 -0.74 8.36
CA GLY A 128 1.51 0.42 9.10
C GLY A 128 0.41 1.23 9.75
N SER A 129 0.78 2.44 10.15
CA SER A 129 -0.13 3.41 10.76
C SER A 129 0.06 4.76 10.08
N PHE A 130 -0.86 5.06 9.17
CA PHE A 130 -0.77 6.20 8.25
C PHE A 130 -1.41 7.44 8.88
N TRP A 131 -0.79 7.95 9.94
CA TRP A 131 -1.21 9.15 10.68
C TRP A 131 -0.02 9.82 11.37
N ASP A 132 -0.20 11.06 11.83
CA ASP A 132 0.89 11.83 12.46
C ASP A 132 0.99 11.63 13.98
N LYS A 133 0.39 10.55 14.51
CA LYS A 133 0.40 10.24 15.94
C LYS A 133 1.57 9.34 16.31
N PRO A 134 2.10 9.46 17.54
CA PRO A 134 3.09 8.50 18.06
C PRO A 134 2.56 7.07 17.99
N LEU A 135 3.45 6.11 17.72
CA LEU A 135 3.13 4.69 17.73
C LEU A 135 2.77 4.25 19.16
N GLN A 136 1.72 3.45 19.31
CA GLN A 136 1.43 2.81 20.60
C GLN A 136 2.32 1.60 20.84
N HIS A 137 2.50 0.75 19.83
CA HIS A 137 3.48 -0.33 19.82
C HIS A 137 4.50 -0.08 18.71
N ASP A 138 5.74 0.13 19.09
CA ASP A 138 6.83 0.52 18.20
C ASP A 138 7.77 -0.64 17.81
N HIS A 139 7.52 -1.85 18.33
CA HIS A 139 8.35 -3.04 18.07
C HIS A 139 8.50 -3.35 16.57
N ASN A 140 7.51 -2.98 15.76
CA ASN A 140 7.50 -3.17 14.31
C ASN A 140 7.69 -1.86 13.54
N ARG A 141 8.22 -0.80 14.17
CA ARG A 141 8.37 0.53 13.55
C ARG A 141 9.10 0.48 12.22
N LYS A 142 10.24 -0.22 12.16
CA LYS A 142 11.02 -0.38 10.92
C LYS A 142 10.16 -0.93 9.77
N LEU A 143 9.38 -1.97 10.06
CA LEU A 143 8.44 -2.55 9.10
C LEU A 143 7.42 -1.50 8.65
N PHE A 144 6.82 -0.76 9.59
CA PHE A 144 5.81 0.27 9.24
C PHE A 144 6.39 1.38 8.36
N GLU A 145 7.62 1.82 8.64
CA GLU A 145 8.31 2.83 7.84
C GLU A 145 8.69 2.33 6.45
N ASP A 146 9.23 1.11 6.35
CA ASP A 146 9.60 0.50 5.07
C ASP A 146 8.35 0.28 4.19
N GLU A 147 7.26 -0.20 4.77
CA GLU A 147 5.97 -0.36 4.08
C GLU A 147 5.36 0.98 3.65
N ALA A 148 5.47 2.02 4.48
CA ALA A 148 5.02 3.36 4.11
C ALA A 148 5.84 3.94 2.94
N LYS A 149 7.18 3.77 2.97
CA LYS A 149 8.07 4.17 1.88
C LYS A 149 7.73 3.44 0.59
N ASP A 150 7.52 2.13 0.65
CA ASP A 150 7.12 1.32 -0.51
C ASP A 150 5.78 1.80 -1.10
N LEU A 151 4.78 2.09 -0.25
CA LEU A 151 3.49 2.63 -0.70
C LEU A 151 3.65 4.00 -1.35
N PHE A 152 4.40 4.91 -0.73
CA PHE A 152 4.60 6.25 -1.26
C PHE A 152 5.36 6.24 -2.57
N LYS A 153 6.34 5.35 -2.73
CA LYS A 153 7.04 5.15 -4.00
C LYS A 153 6.10 4.63 -5.09
N ASP A 154 5.23 3.67 -4.78
CA ASP A 154 4.21 3.17 -5.73
C ASP A 154 3.24 4.28 -6.17
N LEU A 155 2.88 5.19 -5.27
CA LEU A 155 2.04 6.36 -5.57
C LEU A 155 2.79 7.43 -6.37
N GLN A 156 4.04 7.74 -6.02
CA GLN A 156 4.90 8.69 -6.74
C GLN A 156 5.14 8.28 -8.20
N CYS A 157 5.12 6.98 -8.50
CA CYS A 157 5.25 6.47 -9.87
C CYS A 157 3.96 6.62 -10.71
N LEU A 158 2.82 7.02 -10.14
CA LEU A 158 1.55 7.08 -10.88
C LEU A 158 1.57 8.03 -12.09
N PRO A 159 2.09 9.28 -11.99
CA PRO A 159 2.16 10.19 -13.12
C PRO A 159 3.01 9.63 -14.27
N ARG A 160 4.18 9.08 -13.93
CA ARG A 160 5.11 8.49 -14.89
C ARG A 160 4.49 7.31 -15.63
N ASN A 161 3.78 6.44 -14.90
CA ASN A 161 3.20 5.22 -15.48
C ASN A 161 1.82 5.46 -16.11
N ALA A 162 1.32 6.71 -16.14
CA ALA A 162 -0.02 7.01 -16.62
C ALA A 162 -0.20 6.68 -18.11
N ALA A 163 0.79 7.00 -18.96
CA ALA A 163 0.73 6.72 -20.40
C ALA A 163 0.63 5.21 -20.67
N LEU A 164 1.47 4.40 -20.03
CA LEU A 164 1.47 2.95 -20.14
C LEU A 164 0.15 2.34 -19.67
N ARG A 165 -0.41 2.84 -18.56
CA ARG A 165 -1.69 2.34 -18.02
C ARG A 165 -2.86 2.70 -18.93
N LYS A 166 -2.94 3.94 -19.42
CA LYS A 166 -3.94 4.36 -20.42
C LYS A 166 -3.84 3.53 -21.70
N LEU A 167 -2.63 3.18 -22.12
CA LEU A 167 -2.41 2.30 -23.27
C LEU A 167 -2.95 0.89 -23.01
N ASN A 168 -2.69 0.31 -21.84
CA ASN A 168 -3.23 -0.99 -21.45
C ASN A 168 -4.77 -1.00 -21.38
N ASP A 169 -5.37 0.05 -20.80
CA ASP A 169 -6.83 0.19 -20.73
C ASP A 169 -7.45 0.35 -22.13
N LEU A 170 -6.79 1.08 -23.04
CA LEU A 170 -7.19 1.16 -24.44
C LEU A 170 -7.13 -0.22 -25.13
N ILE A 171 -6.09 -1.02 -24.87
CA ILE A 171 -5.97 -2.38 -25.40
C ILE A 171 -7.11 -3.27 -24.90
N LYS A 172 -7.35 -3.29 -23.58
CA LYS A 172 -8.46 -4.04 -22.96
C LYS A 172 -9.80 -3.65 -23.59
N ARG A 173 -10.08 -2.35 -23.71
CA ARG A 173 -11.31 -1.82 -24.30
C ARG A 173 -11.47 -2.17 -25.78
N ALA A 174 -10.39 -2.08 -26.56
CA ALA A 174 -10.42 -2.40 -27.98
C ALA A 174 -10.71 -3.89 -28.23
N ARG A 175 -10.15 -4.78 -27.40
CA ARG A 175 -10.49 -6.22 -27.43
C ARG A 175 -11.96 -6.44 -27.11
N LEU A 176 -12.45 -5.90 -25.99
CA LEU A 176 -13.85 -6.03 -25.60
C LEU A 176 -14.82 -5.51 -26.68
N ALA A 177 -14.52 -4.36 -27.29
CA ALA A 177 -15.31 -3.81 -28.38
C ALA A 177 -15.33 -4.71 -29.62
N LYS A 178 -14.19 -5.33 -29.94
CA LYS A 178 -14.08 -6.29 -31.05
C LYS A 178 -14.89 -7.56 -30.76
N VAL A 179 -14.77 -8.13 -29.56
CA VAL A 179 -15.56 -9.31 -29.13
C VAL A 179 -17.05 -9.01 -29.18
N HIS A 180 -17.46 -7.86 -28.65
CA HIS A 180 -18.86 -7.42 -28.69
C HIS A 180 -19.38 -7.29 -30.13
N ALA A 181 -18.57 -6.73 -31.05
CA ALA A 181 -18.95 -6.64 -32.46
C ALA A 181 -19.18 -8.02 -33.11
N TYR A 182 -18.36 -9.02 -32.79
CA TYR A 182 -18.57 -10.40 -33.25
C TYR A 182 -19.85 -11.00 -32.68
N ILE A 183 -20.07 -10.90 -31.37
CA ILE A 183 -21.29 -11.40 -30.71
C ILE A 183 -22.53 -10.83 -31.39
N ILE A 184 -22.61 -9.50 -31.53
CA ILE A 184 -23.77 -8.83 -32.14
C ILE A 184 -23.96 -9.26 -33.59
N SER A 185 -22.88 -9.39 -34.36
CA SER A 185 -23.00 -9.86 -35.75
C SER A 185 -23.43 -11.32 -35.85
N THR A 186 -22.97 -12.20 -34.98
CA THR A 186 -23.38 -13.62 -34.99
C THR A 186 -24.84 -13.76 -34.59
N LEU A 187 -25.30 -13.01 -33.60
CA LEU A 187 -26.72 -12.94 -33.23
C LEU A 187 -27.57 -12.45 -34.41
N GLN A 188 -27.12 -11.39 -35.10
CA GLN A 188 -27.79 -10.86 -36.29
C GLN A 188 -27.86 -11.89 -37.43
N LYS A 189 -26.75 -12.59 -37.70
CA LYS A 189 -26.66 -13.64 -38.74
C LYS A 189 -27.62 -14.79 -38.50
N ASN A 190 -27.89 -15.11 -37.23
CA ASN A 190 -28.77 -16.20 -36.82
C ASN A 190 -30.26 -15.80 -36.69
N MET A 191 -30.62 -14.56 -37.00
CA MET A 191 -32.02 -14.10 -37.00
C MET A 191 -32.75 -14.44 -38.31
N PRO A 192 -34.02 -14.90 -38.26
CA PRO A 192 -34.81 -15.17 -39.44
C PRO A 192 -35.31 -13.87 -40.09
N SER A 193 -35.30 -13.83 -41.43
CA SER A 193 -35.70 -12.64 -42.18
C SER A 193 -37.21 -12.32 -42.11
N MET A 194 -38.07 -13.34 -42.01
CA MET A 194 -39.53 -13.19 -42.20
C MET A 194 -40.36 -13.45 -40.92
N PHE A 195 -40.37 -14.67 -40.37
CA PHE A 195 -41.25 -15.06 -39.25
C PHE A 195 -40.49 -15.65 -38.07
N GLY A 196 -41.11 -15.69 -36.88
CA GLY A 196 -40.55 -16.35 -35.69
C GLY A 196 -39.43 -15.57 -34.97
N LYS A 197 -39.33 -14.26 -35.20
CA LYS A 197 -38.24 -13.40 -34.70
C LYS A 197 -38.16 -13.36 -33.18
N ASP A 198 -39.29 -13.18 -32.48
CA ASP A 198 -39.31 -13.11 -31.02
C ASP A 198 -38.95 -14.45 -30.36
N SER A 199 -39.48 -15.55 -30.89
CA SER A 199 -39.13 -16.90 -30.45
C SER A 199 -37.64 -17.17 -30.65
N LYS A 200 -37.10 -16.83 -31.83
CA LYS A 200 -35.67 -16.99 -32.10
C LYS A 200 -34.79 -16.12 -31.21
N LYS A 201 -35.17 -14.86 -30.97
CA LYS A 201 -34.47 -13.96 -30.04
C LYS A 201 -34.39 -14.58 -28.65
N ASN A 202 -35.50 -15.05 -28.10
CA ASN A 202 -35.53 -15.69 -26.79
C ASN A 202 -34.65 -16.95 -26.74
N GLN A 203 -34.69 -17.77 -27.80
CA GLN A 203 -33.82 -18.95 -27.94
C GLN A 203 -32.33 -18.55 -27.95
N LEU A 204 -31.95 -17.54 -28.73
CA LEU A 204 -30.57 -17.06 -28.82
C LEU A 204 -30.05 -16.50 -27.49
N ILE A 205 -30.90 -15.78 -26.73
CA ILE A 205 -30.53 -15.27 -25.39
C ILE A 205 -30.35 -16.42 -24.39
N GLN A 206 -31.24 -17.41 -24.40
CA GLN A 206 -31.11 -18.60 -23.55
C GLN A 206 -29.82 -19.36 -23.86
N ASN A 207 -29.51 -19.53 -25.15
CA ASN A 207 -28.34 -20.26 -25.62
C ASN A 207 -27.12 -19.36 -25.93
N LEU A 208 -27.03 -18.17 -25.32
CA LEU A 208 -25.95 -17.22 -25.61
C LEU A 208 -24.53 -17.80 -25.41
N HIS A 209 -24.38 -18.75 -24.50
CA HIS A 209 -23.14 -19.48 -24.27
C HIS A 209 -22.66 -20.26 -25.52
N GLU A 210 -23.56 -20.75 -26.36
CA GLU A 210 -23.22 -21.39 -27.64
C GLU A 210 -22.67 -20.37 -28.63
N THR A 211 -23.29 -19.18 -28.72
CA THR A 211 -22.78 -18.07 -29.52
C THR A 211 -21.37 -17.64 -29.10
N TYR A 212 -21.10 -17.62 -27.78
CA TYR A 212 -19.76 -17.30 -27.28
C TYR A 212 -18.74 -18.35 -27.74
N ARG A 213 -19.06 -19.65 -27.63
CA ARG A 213 -18.18 -20.73 -28.11
C ARG A 213 -17.95 -20.68 -29.62
N GLU A 214 -18.97 -20.32 -30.39
CA GLU A 214 -18.86 -20.11 -31.84
C GLU A 214 -17.85 -18.99 -32.15
N VAL A 215 -18.03 -17.82 -31.52
CA VAL A 215 -17.14 -16.66 -31.67
C VAL A 215 -15.72 -16.96 -31.18
N GLU A 216 -15.58 -17.68 -30.06
CA GLU A 216 -14.29 -18.11 -29.50
C GLU A 216 -13.51 -18.95 -30.50
N LYS A 217 -14.16 -19.97 -31.08
CA LYS A 217 -13.56 -20.90 -32.02
C LYS A 217 -13.29 -20.29 -33.39
N GLU A 218 -14.23 -19.49 -33.92
CA GLU A 218 -14.11 -18.90 -35.26
C GLU A 218 -13.01 -17.83 -35.32
N HIS A 219 -12.83 -17.08 -34.24
CA HIS A 219 -11.92 -15.93 -34.22
C HIS A 219 -10.69 -16.10 -33.31
N GLY A 220 -10.55 -17.23 -32.62
CA GLY A 220 -9.41 -17.51 -31.74
C GLY A 220 -9.31 -16.53 -30.56
N ILE A 221 -10.45 -16.21 -29.94
CA ILE A 221 -10.54 -15.25 -28.84
C ILE A 221 -10.42 -15.98 -27.51
N SER A 222 -9.77 -15.39 -26.51
CA SER A 222 -9.68 -15.99 -25.17
C SER A 222 -11.01 -15.85 -24.42
N PRO A 223 -11.47 -16.86 -23.65
CA PRO A 223 -12.66 -16.76 -22.80
C PRO A 223 -12.68 -15.54 -21.88
N GLY A 224 -11.51 -15.07 -21.44
CA GLY A 224 -11.38 -13.90 -20.56
C GLY A 224 -11.72 -12.56 -21.23
N ASP A 225 -11.74 -12.48 -22.56
CA ASP A 225 -12.07 -11.25 -23.29
C ASP A 225 -13.61 -11.07 -23.46
N PHE A 226 -14.41 -12.07 -23.07
CA PHE A 226 -15.86 -12.04 -23.24
C PHE A 226 -16.57 -11.33 -22.08
N PRO A 227 -17.64 -10.55 -22.36
CA PRO A 227 -18.44 -9.93 -21.31
C PRO A 227 -19.25 -10.97 -20.52
N PRO A 228 -19.55 -10.72 -19.23
CA PRO A 228 -20.31 -11.65 -18.40
C PRO A 228 -21.65 -12.06 -19.02
N LEU A 229 -21.88 -13.37 -19.12
CA LEU A 229 -23.07 -13.95 -19.77
C LEU A 229 -24.40 -13.44 -19.17
N GLY A 230 -24.47 -13.34 -17.84
CA GLY A 230 -25.68 -12.86 -17.14
C GLY A 230 -26.05 -11.44 -17.55
N LYS A 231 -25.09 -10.51 -17.42
CA LYS A 231 -25.25 -9.10 -17.79
C LYS A 231 -25.62 -8.94 -19.27
N MET A 232 -24.95 -9.70 -20.16
CA MET A 232 -25.25 -9.65 -21.59
C MET A 232 -26.67 -10.16 -21.91
N ARG A 233 -27.13 -11.23 -21.27
CA ARG A 233 -28.50 -11.75 -21.43
C ARG A 233 -29.56 -10.75 -21.01
N GLU A 234 -29.35 -10.04 -19.91
CA GLU A 234 -30.28 -9.02 -19.43
C GLU A 234 -30.38 -7.86 -20.40
N LEU A 235 -29.23 -7.29 -20.80
CA LEU A 235 -29.19 -6.16 -21.74
C LEU A 235 -29.78 -6.53 -23.11
N LEU A 236 -29.53 -7.73 -23.63
CA LEU A 236 -30.06 -8.17 -24.92
C LEU A 236 -31.59 -8.30 -24.96
N LYS A 237 -32.26 -8.52 -23.81
CA LYS A 237 -33.74 -8.60 -23.76
C LYS A 237 -34.38 -7.29 -24.23
N GLU A 238 -33.75 -6.16 -23.93
CA GLU A 238 -34.28 -4.82 -24.24
C GLU A 238 -34.00 -4.38 -25.68
N HIS A 239 -33.22 -5.14 -26.45
CA HIS A 239 -32.79 -4.75 -27.79
C HIS A 239 -33.52 -5.53 -28.90
N ASP A 240 -33.78 -4.88 -30.03
CA ASP A 240 -34.33 -5.50 -31.23
C ASP A 240 -33.21 -6.02 -32.15
N PHE A 241 -33.11 -7.34 -32.25
CA PHE A 241 -32.01 -7.99 -32.99
C PHE A 241 -32.09 -7.77 -34.50
N THR A 242 -33.26 -7.38 -35.03
CA THR A 242 -33.39 -7.08 -36.46
C THR A 242 -32.70 -5.78 -36.86
N LYS A 243 -32.48 -4.89 -35.88
CA LYS A 243 -31.78 -3.61 -36.05
C LYS A 243 -30.27 -3.74 -35.88
N PHE A 244 -29.76 -4.91 -35.51
CA PHE A 244 -28.34 -5.13 -35.42
C PHE A 244 -27.67 -5.04 -36.78
N HIS A 245 -26.45 -4.50 -36.77
CA HIS A 245 -25.65 -4.37 -37.97
C HIS A 245 -24.89 -5.66 -38.25
N GLN A 246 -24.75 -5.98 -39.54
CA GLN A 246 -23.81 -7.02 -39.98
C GLN A 246 -22.37 -6.61 -39.67
N LEU A 247 -21.50 -7.60 -39.49
CA LEU A 247 -20.07 -7.37 -39.33
C LEU A 247 -19.53 -6.52 -40.48
N ARG A 248 -18.73 -5.52 -40.14
CA ARG A 248 -18.01 -4.69 -41.10
C ARG A 248 -16.52 -5.04 -41.03
N PRO A 249 -16.00 -5.94 -41.89
CA PRO A 249 -14.61 -6.42 -41.80
C PRO A 249 -13.60 -5.27 -41.80
N ARG A 250 -13.84 -4.21 -42.57
CA ARG A 250 -12.98 -3.01 -42.62
C ARG A 250 -12.79 -2.33 -41.26
N LEU A 251 -13.80 -2.31 -40.40
CA LEU A 251 -13.70 -1.70 -39.06
C LEU A 251 -12.90 -2.60 -38.12
N ILE A 252 -13.12 -3.91 -38.19
CA ILE A 252 -12.36 -4.91 -37.43
C ILE A 252 -10.87 -4.84 -37.80
N SER A 253 -10.53 -4.83 -39.09
CA SER A 253 -9.14 -4.71 -39.54
C SER A 253 -8.46 -3.43 -39.05
N LYS A 254 -9.20 -2.31 -38.90
CA LYS A 254 -8.64 -1.08 -38.31
C LYS A 254 -8.25 -1.29 -36.85
N VAL A 255 -9.08 -1.98 -36.06
CA VAL A 255 -8.79 -2.31 -34.66
C VAL A 255 -7.62 -3.28 -34.57
N ASP A 256 -7.58 -4.31 -35.41
CA ASP A 256 -6.47 -5.28 -35.43
C ASP A 256 -5.14 -4.63 -35.81
N ASN A 257 -5.13 -3.75 -36.82
CA ASN A 257 -3.94 -2.98 -37.21
C ASN A 257 -3.48 -2.03 -36.09
N MET A 258 -4.41 -1.41 -35.38
CA MET A 258 -4.10 -0.58 -34.22
C MET A 258 -3.44 -1.43 -33.12
N LEU A 259 -4.01 -2.59 -32.79
CA LEU A 259 -3.50 -3.50 -31.76
C LEU A 259 -2.13 -4.09 -32.10
N ALA A 260 -1.90 -4.48 -33.36
CA ALA A 260 -0.66 -5.12 -33.80
C ALA A 260 0.49 -4.13 -34.02
N THR A 261 0.22 -3.02 -34.72
CA THR A 261 1.26 -2.10 -35.17
C THR A 261 1.24 -0.78 -34.43
N GLY A 262 0.06 -0.23 -34.17
CA GLY A 262 -0.10 1.05 -33.47
C GLY A 262 0.43 0.99 -32.04
N MET A 263 0.06 -0.05 -31.28
CA MET A 263 0.49 -0.21 -29.90
C MET A 263 1.99 -0.43 -29.76
N THR A 264 2.60 -1.20 -30.66
CA THR A 264 4.04 -1.47 -30.66
C THR A 264 4.84 -0.17 -30.80
N LYS A 265 4.40 0.76 -31.65
CA LYS A 265 5.05 2.07 -31.80
C LYS A 265 4.92 2.92 -30.53
N LEU A 266 3.74 2.95 -29.92
CA LEU A 266 3.53 3.69 -28.67
C LEU A 266 4.38 3.12 -27.53
N MET A 267 4.45 1.79 -27.39
CA MET A 267 5.30 1.12 -26.40
C MET A 267 6.79 1.47 -26.54
N GLN A 268 7.28 1.72 -27.75
CA GLN A 268 8.67 2.14 -27.98
C GLN A 268 8.93 3.59 -27.58
N MET A 269 7.90 4.45 -27.59
CA MET A 269 8.01 5.86 -27.22
C MET A 269 7.96 6.06 -25.70
N ILE A 270 7.24 5.19 -24.98
CA ILE A 270 7.01 5.31 -23.53
C ILE A 270 8.33 5.43 -22.73
N PRO A 271 9.36 4.59 -22.91
CA PRO A 271 10.58 4.71 -22.12
C PRO A 271 11.29 6.07 -22.27
N GLN A 272 11.26 6.64 -23.48
CA GLN A 272 11.86 7.95 -23.76
C GLN A 272 11.06 9.07 -23.09
N GLU A 273 9.74 8.99 -23.12
CA GLU A 273 8.84 9.94 -22.44
C GLU A 273 8.96 9.84 -20.92
N GLU A 274 9.03 8.62 -20.37
CA GLU A 274 9.25 8.38 -18.95
C GLU A 274 10.59 8.96 -18.46
N GLU A 275 11.63 8.89 -19.29
CA GLU A 275 12.95 9.46 -18.97
C GLU A 275 12.92 10.98 -18.93
N LEU A 276 12.19 11.63 -19.84
CA LEU A 276 11.93 13.08 -19.81
C LEU A 276 11.11 13.49 -18.57
N MET A 277 10.14 12.66 -18.17
CA MET A 277 9.28 12.93 -17.01
C MET A 277 9.96 12.73 -15.65
N LYS A 278 11.13 12.07 -15.57
CA LYS A 278 11.88 11.85 -14.32
C LYS A 278 12.15 13.15 -13.55
N THR A 279 12.29 14.27 -14.25
CA THR A 279 12.65 15.57 -13.65
C THR A 279 11.46 16.51 -13.41
N GLU A 280 10.35 16.35 -14.13
CA GLU A 280 9.25 17.35 -14.13
C GLU A 280 7.99 16.90 -13.39
N HIS A 281 7.66 15.60 -13.34
CA HIS A 281 6.38 15.10 -12.84
C HIS A 281 6.50 14.04 -11.73
N VAL A 282 7.36 14.30 -10.75
CA VAL A 282 7.37 13.54 -9.48
C VAL A 282 6.36 14.19 -8.54
N ILE A 283 5.55 13.40 -7.83
CA ILE A 283 4.68 13.94 -6.76
C ILE A 283 5.58 14.58 -5.71
N ARG A 284 5.46 15.90 -5.53
CA ARG A 284 6.27 16.68 -4.59
C ARG A 284 5.41 17.18 -3.42
N GLY A 285 6.08 17.49 -2.31
CA GLY A 285 5.47 18.07 -1.11
C GLY A 285 4.64 17.06 -0.28
N GLY A 286 4.12 17.55 0.85
CA GLY A 286 3.41 16.73 1.82
C GLY A 286 4.25 15.57 2.38
N ALA A 287 3.60 14.44 2.67
CA ALA A 287 4.24 13.23 3.19
C ALA A 287 5.30 12.60 2.25
N PHE A 288 5.30 12.98 0.97
CA PHE A 288 6.24 12.49 -0.03
C PHE A 288 7.61 13.18 0.03
N HIS A 289 7.75 14.30 0.75
CA HIS A 289 9.03 15.01 0.89
C HIS A 289 10.05 14.23 1.75
N HIS A 290 9.58 13.28 2.56
CA HIS A 290 10.40 12.49 3.47
C HIS A 290 11.08 11.28 2.81
N THR A 291 10.74 10.94 1.56
CA THR A 291 11.25 9.70 0.93
C THR A 291 12.68 9.81 0.41
N ASP A 292 13.16 11.00 0.03
CA ASP A 292 14.39 11.08 -0.77
C ASP A 292 15.50 11.99 -0.25
N ASN A 293 15.33 12.83 0.80
CA ASN A 293 16.43 13.74 1.20
C ASN A 293 16.33 14.38 2.60
N SER A 294 15.84 13.67 3.62
CA SER A 294 16.13 14.08 4.99
C SER A 294 17.38 13.36 5.48
N PRO A 295 18.39 14.04 6.03
CA PRO A 295 19.48 13.40 6.77
C PRO A 295 19.00 12.63 8.02
N PHE A 296 17.69 12.55 8.25
CA PHE A 296 17.01 11.89 9.36
C PHE A 296 15.89 10.91 8.92
N ALA A 297 15.70 10.58 7.64
CA ALA A 297 14.54 9.78 7.15
C ALA A 297 14.66 8.24 7.26
N GLY A 298 15.67 7.74 7.97
CA GLY A 298 15.78 6.31 8.28
C GLY A 298 16.51 6.16 9.61
N GLY A 299 15.75 6.03 10.69
CA GLY A 299 16.33 5.92 12.03
C GLY A 299 15.47 6.46 13.17
N GLU A 300 14.28 7.01 12.92
CA GLU A 300 13.36 7.26 14.03
C GLU A 300 13.05 5.89 14.68
N GLY A 301 13.41 5.71 15.95
CA GLY A 301 13.27 4.45 16.68
C GLY A 301 14.31 3.35 16.40
N GLU A 302 15.46 3.66 15.80
CA GLU A 302 16.63 2.77 15.83
C GLU A 302 17.85 3.48 16.43
N GLY A 303 18.75 2.72 17.04
CA GLY A 303 19.97 3.26 17.62
C GLY A 303 19.71 4.26 18.75
N ALA A 304 20.29 5.46 18.63
CA ALA A 304 20.21 6.50 19.66
C ALA A 304 18.89 7.29 19.67
N ASP A 305 18.00 7.03 18.70
CA ASP A 305 16.67 7.62 18.62
C ASP A 305 15.58 6.62 19.09
N TYR A 306 15.96 5.46 19.64
CA TYR A 306 15.04 4.50 20.26
C TYR A 306 14.42 5.10 21.54
N GLY A 307 13.09 5.09 21.65
CA GLY A 307 12.34 5.76 22.73
C GLY A 307 12.09 7.26 22.51
N LYS A 308 12.50 7.83 21.37
CA LYS A 308 12.25 9.24 21.03
C LYS A 308 10.75 9.48 20.80
N GLY A 309 10.09 10.11 21.79
CA GLY A 309 8.65 10.41 21.78
C GLY A 309 7.89 9.84 22.97
N GLU A 310 8.47 8.88 23.68
CA GLU A 310 7.95 8.38 24.95
C GLU A 310 8.47 9.27 26.09
N LEU A 311 7.67 10.27 26.48
CA LEU A 311 8.06 11.23 27.52
C LEU A 311 7.97 10.66 28.94
N THR A 312 7.33 9.50 29.13
CA THR A 312 6.93 9.01 30.44
C THR A 312 7.82 7.91 31.02
N ASP A 313 8.60 7.20 30.22
CA ASP A 313 9.49 6.13 30.71
C ASP A 313 10.87 6.23 30.05
N TRP A 314 11.94 5.94 30.80
CA TRP A 314 13.31 6.00 30.28
C TRP A 314 13.65 4.66 29.64
N VAL A 315 14.00 4.66 28.35
CA VAL A 315 14.14 3.45 27.53
C VAL A 315 15.12 2.40 28.09
N VAL A 316 16.09 2.82 28.90
CA VAL A 316 17.05 1.94 29.57
C VAL A 316 16.38 1.10 30.68
N ASN A 317 15.22 1.52 31.19
CA ASN A 317 14.45 0.81 32.22
C ASN A 317 13.99 -0.58 31.77
N GLU A 318 13.78 -0.81 30.47
CA GLU A 318 13.40 -2.12 29.93
C GLU A 318 14.39 -3.24 30.31
N LYS A 319 15.66 -2.89 30.49
CA LYS A 319 16.75 -3.84 30.79
C LYS A 319 17.51 -3.50 32.06
N ILE A 320 16.99 -2.61 32.89
CA ILE A 320 17.71 -2.11 34.07
C ILE A 320 18.07 -3.23 35.04
N ASP A 321 17.21 -4.24 35.22
CA ASP A 321 17.47 -5.41 36.09
C ASP A 321 18.72 -6.20 35.66
N GLN A 322 18.94 -6.33 34.34
CA GLN A 322 20.13 -6.97 33.79
C GLN A 322 21.37 -6.11 34.06
N TYR A 323 21.27 -4.80 33.82
CA TYR A 323 22.37 -3.87 34.02
C TYR A 323 22.74 -3.73 35.49
N GLU A 324 21.77 -3.78 36.40
CA GLU A 324 21.97 -3.81 37.85
C GLU A 324 22.72 -5.08 38.28
N SER A 325 22.30 -6.23 37.76
CA SER A 325 22.98 -7.51 38.01
C SER A 325 24.45 -7.50 37.56
N GLU A 326 24.78 -6.78 36.49
CA GLU A 326 26.15 -6.56 36.04
C GLU A 326 26.88 -5.53 36.91
N PHE A 327 26.22 -4.42 37.25
CA PHE A 327 26.75 -3.33 38.06
C PHE A 327 27.20 -3.80 39.44
N VAL A 328 26.39 -4.60 40.13
CA VAL A 328 26.70 -5.16 41.45
C VAL A 328 27.97 -6.03 41.40
N LYS A 329 28.16 -6.81 40.32
CA LYS A 329 29.36 -7.66 40.14
C LYS A 329 30.65 -6.84 39.99
N LEU A 330 30.54 -5.59 39.55
CA LEU A 330 31.68 -4.68 39.42
C LEU A 330 32.13 -4.08 40.75
N SER A 331 31.44 -4.41 41.86
CA SER A 331 31.76 -3.97 43.22
C SER A 331 31.82 -2.44 43.35
N PRO A 332 30.68 -1.74 43.18
CA PRO A 332 30.62 -0.29 43.30
C PRO A 332 30.98 0.15 44.73
N ILE A 333 31.62 1.31 44.85
CA ILE A 333 31.96 1.97 46.12
C ILE A 333 31.09 3.22 46.20
N ASP A 334 30.33 3.36 47.28
CA ASP A 334 29.34 4.44 47.47
C ASP A 334 28.35 4.58 46.32
N GLY A 335 27.90 3.44 45.77
CA GLY A 335 26.92 3.41 44.67
C GLY A 335 27.49 3.79 43.31
N LYS A 336 28.81 3.95 43.17
CA LYS A 336 29.47 4.28 41.89
C LYS A 336 30.62 3.32 41.56
N ILE A 337 30.83 3.04 40.27
CA ILE A 337 32.02 2.32 39.78
C ILE A 337 33.08 3.30 39.28
N SER A 338 34.36 3.00 39.53
CA SER A 338 35.46 3.82 39.03
C SER A 338 35.58 3.73 37.51
N GLY A 339 36.04 4.80 36.85
CA GLY A 339 36.29 4.77 35.41
C GLY A 339 37.29 3.70 34.96
N ALA A 340 38.23 3.31 35.82
CA ALA A 340 39.15 2.19 35.54
C ALA A 340 38.41 0.84 35.48
N THR A 341 37.49 0.61 36.43
CA THR A 341 36.64 -0.60 36.49
C THR A 341 35.69 -0.65 35.29
N ALA A 342 34.98 0.45 35.04
CA ALA A 342 34.04 0.57 33.92
C ALA A 342 34.74 0.34 32.57
N LYS A 343 35.89 1.00 32.34
CA LYS A 343 36.68 0.82 31.12
C LYS A 343 37.10 -0.64 30.90
N LYS A 344 37.54 -1.33 31.96
CA LYS A 344 37.93 -2.73 31.90
C LYS A 344 36.77 -3.63 31.44
N GLU A 345 35.56 -3.32 31.88
CA GLU A 345 34.36 -4.04 31.47
C GLU A 345 33.92 -3.69 30.05
N MET A 346 33.87 -2.39 29.71
CA MET A 346 33.49 -1.91 28.38
C MET A 346 34.37 -2.48 27.26
N VAL A 347 35.68 -2.66 27.49
CA VAL A 347 36.61 -3.24 26.51
C VAL A 347 36.23 -4.68 26.13
N LYS A 348 35.54 -5.43 26.99
CA LYS A 348 35.08 -6.80 26.66
C LYS A 348 34.04 -6.83 25.55
N SER A 349 33.37 -5.70 25.25
CA SER A 349 32.45 -5.58 24.10
C SER A 349 33.15 -5.72 22.74
N LYS A 350 34.49 -5.68 22.70
CA LYS A 350 35.32 -5.71 21.47
C LYS A 350 35.09 -4.52 20.53
N LEU A 351 34.49 -3.44 21.02
CA LEU A 351 34.39 -2.18 20.27
C LEU A 351 35.75 -1.44 20.26
N PRO A 352 36.05 -0.65 19.22
CA PRO A 352 37.27 0.16 19.17
C PRO A 352 37.38 1.13 20.36
N ASN A 353 38.60 1.35 20.87
CA ASN A 353 38.83 2.27 22.00
C ASN A 353 38.34 3.71 21.73
N THR A 354 38.38 4.15 20.47
CA THR A 354 37.84 5.45 20.05
C THR A 354 36.32 5.54 20.25
N VAL A 355 35.61 4.45 19.98
CA VAL A 355 34.16 4.32 20.16
C VAL A 355 33.82 4.24 21.65
N LEU A 356 34.54 3.41 22.41
CA LEU A 356 34.34 3.29 23.86
C LEU A 356 34.60 4.60 24.61
N GLY A 357 35.59 5.39 24.18
CA GLY A 357 35.83 6.73 24.71
C GLY A 357 34.67 7.70 24.45
N ARG A 358 34.01 7.59 23.28
CA ARG A 358 32.81 8.37 22.97
C ARG A 358 31.62 7.94 23.83
N ILE A 359 31.41 6.63 24.02
CA ILE A 359 30.36 6.10 24.90
C ILE A 359 30.57 6.58 26.33
N TRP A 360 31.80 6.53 26.85
CA TRP A 360 32.14 7.06 28.17
C TRP A 360 31.72 8.52 28.31
N LYS A 361 32.12 9.38 27.37
CA LYS A 361 31.79 10.81 27.38
C LYS A 361 30.26 11.08 27.35
N LEU A 362 29.49 10.20 26.71
CA LEU A 362 28.03 10.29 26.67
C LEU A 362 27.35 9.73 27.92
N SER A 363 28.00 8.82 28.65
CA SER A 363 27.39 8.11 29.79
C SER A 363 27.72 8.74 31.13
N ASP A 364 28.90 9.36 31.27
CA ASP A 364 29.33 10.14 32.44
C ASP A 364 28.67 11.54 32.38
N VAL A 365 27.39 11.61 32.74
CA VAL A 365 26.54 12.79 32.54
C VAL A 365 26.92 13.89 33.53
N ASP A 366 27.19 13.53 34.79
CA ASP A 366 27.62 14.48 35.82
C ASP A 366 29.14 14.81 35.77
N LYS A 367 29.89 14.12 34.90
CA LYS A 367 31.33 14.34 34.64
C LYS A 367 32.21 14.15 35.88
N ASP A 368 31.80 13.30 36.82
CA ASP A 368 32.55 13.03 38.04
C ASP A 368 33.65 11.97 37.86
N GLY A 369 33.76 11.39 36.66
CA GLY A 369 34.78 10.39 36.31
C GLY A 369 34.47 8.98 36.86
N LYS A 370 33.26 8.77 37.38
CA LYS A 370 32.70 7.51 37.83
C LYS A 370 31.36 7.28 37.11
N LEU A 371 30.76 6.11 37.31
CA LEU A 371 29.41 5.84 36.79
C LEU A 371 28.55 5.30 37.93
N ASP A 372 27.39 5.92 38.18
CA ASP A 372 26.33 5.32 38.99
C ASP A 372 25.55 4.24 38.20
N LEU A 373 24.50 3.66 38.81
CA LEU A 373 23.72 2.59 38.18
C LEU A 373 23.04 3.05 36.89
N GLU A 374 22.49 4.26 36.86
CA GLU A 374 21.80 4.77 35.67
C GLU A 374 22.82 5.10 34.57
N GLU A 375 23.94 5.72 34.91
CA GLU A 375 25.03 6.01 33.97
C GLU A 375 25.67 4.73 33.41
N TRP A 376 25.76 3.68 34.23
CA TRP A 376 26.18 2.35 33.77
C TRP A 376 25.14 1.73 32.82
N GLY A 377 23.86 1.80 33.17
CA GLY A 377 22.77 1.34 32.29
C GLY A 377 22.81 2.04 30.93
N LEU A 378 23.01 3.37 30.93
CA LEU A 378 23.17 4.16 29.72
C LEU A 378 24.40 3.71 28.90
N ALA A 379 25.55 3.48 29.55
CA ALA A 379 26.75 3.00 28.87
C ALA A 379 26.53 1.64 28.21
N ARG A 380 25.82 0.73 28.87
CA ARG A 380 25.49 -0.59 28.32
C ARG A 380 24.51 -0.51 27.16
N HIS A 381 23.50 0.34 27.28
CA HIS A 381 22.56 0.61 26.20
C HIS A 381 23.26 1.17 24.95
N LEU A 382 24.16 2.14 25.11
CA LEU A 382 24.96 2.69 24.00
C LEU A 382 25.92 1.67 23.37
N ILE A 383 26.47 0.75 24.16
CA ILE A 383 27.27 -0.38 23.64
C ILE A 383 26.39 -1.29 22.78
N GLU A 384 25.19 -1.63 23.23
CA GLU A 384 24.24 -2.46 22.47
C GLU A 384 23.84 -1.79 21.16
N ILE A 385 23.52 -0.49 21.19
CA ILE A 385 23.26 0.33 19.99
C ILE A 385 24.39 0.13 18.97
N LYS A 386 25.64 0.25 19.42
CA LYS A 386 26.78 0.15 18.51
C LYS A 386 27.07 -1.27 18.04
N LEU A 387 26.83 -2.29 18.87
CA LEU A 387 26.94 -3.70 18.49
C LEU A 387 25.89 -4.11 17.45
N ASN A 388 24.71 -3.48 17.49
CA ASN A 388 23.65 -3.62 16.49
C ASN A 388 23.90 -2.81 15.20
N GLN A 389 25.14 -2.35 14.99
CA GLN A 389 25.59 -1.60 13.81
C GLN A 389 24.99 -0.19 13.66
N ASN A 390 24.34 0.34 14.69
CA ASN A 390 23.80 1.70 14.66
C ASN A 390 24.88 2.75 15.02
N GLU A 391 24.64 4.00 14.61
CA GLU A 391 25.52 5.12 14.95
C GLU A 391 25.25 5.65 16.37
N LEU A 392 26.32 6.14 17.01
CA LEU A 392 26.21 6.81 18.31
C LEU A 392 25.82 8.28 18.09
N PRO A 393 25.05 8.88 19.00
CA PRO A 393 24.63 10.27 18.85
C PRO A 393 25.83 11.20 19.11
N LEU A 394 25.85 12.38 18.47
CA LEU A 394 26.92 13.38 18.65
C LEU A 394 26.89 13.97 20.07
N GLU A 395 25.68 14.19 20.57
CA GLU A 395 25.36 14.66 21.91
C GLU A 395 24.26 13.77 22.48
N LEU A 396 24.19 13.62 23.81
CA LEU A 396 23.20 12.75 24.43
C LEU A 396 21.78 13.36 24.25
N PRO A 397 20.86 12.67 23.54
CA PRO A 397 19.51 13.17 23.36
C PRO A 397 18.73 13.26 24.68
N PRO A 398 17.79 14.21 24.85
CA PRO A 398 17.07 14.42 26.12
C PRO A 398 16.35 13.18 26.66
N HIS A 399 15.83 12.33 25.78
CA HIS A 399 15.11 11.11 26.15
C HIS A 399 16.03 9.98 26.66
N LEU A 400 17.33 10.03 26.34
CA LEU A 400 18.34 9.09 26.87
C LEU A 400 18.99 9.57 28.17
N ILE A 401 18.74 10.82 28.59
CA ILE A 401 19.29 11.36 29.84
C ILE A 401 18.65 10.61 31.03
N PRO A 402 19.46 10.04 31.93
CA PRO A 402 18.97 9.39 33.14
C PRO A 402 17.98 10.28 33.90
N PRO A 403 16.84 9.75 34.38
CA PRO A 403 15.83 10.53 35.07
C PRO A 403 16.38 11.39 36.21
N SER A 404 17.34 10.86 36.99
CA SER A 404 17.95 11.60 38.10
C SER A 404 18.86 12.75 37.68
N LYS A 405 19.28 12.79 36.40
CA LYS A 405 20.28 13.75 35.88
C LYS A 405 19.69 14.82 34.96
N ARG A 406 18.38 14.82 34.71
CA ARG A 406 17.71 15.76 33.79
C ARG A 406 17.82 17.23 34.20
N GLU A 407 18.03 17.52 35.49
CA GLU A 407 18.24 18.89 36.00
C GLU A 407 19.67 19.41 35.80
N PHE A 408 20.64 18.55 35.49
CA PHE A 408 22.04 18.93 35.24
C PHE A 408 22.32 19.26 33.76
N SER A 409 21.32 19.10 32.88
CA SER A 409 21.45 19.22 31.42
C SER A 409 20.87 20.50 30.80
N GLU A 410 20.49 21.50 31.61
CA GLU A 410 20.12 22.85 31.14
C GLU A 410 21.33 23.76 30.88
#